data_AF-A0AAW0XQN1-F1
#
_entry.id   AF-A0AAW0XQN1-F1
#
_cell.length_a   1.000
_cell.length_b   1.000
_cell.length_c   1.000
_cell.angle_alpha   90.00
_cell.angle_beta   90.00
_cell.angle_gamma   90.00
#
_symmetry.space_group_name_H-M   'P 1'
#
loop_
_entity.id
_entity.type
_entity.pdbx_description
1 polymer ?
#
loop_
_entity_poly.entity_id
_entity_poly.type
_entity_poly.pdbx_seq_one_letter_code
_entity_poly.pdbx_strand_id
1 'polypeptide(L)'
;TVAGGWAWVSSLPSCTEVHLSLEFLTSSEDGTLLYSGPDNLPPVLGAPNDVVALELRAGHPSLLLDLGAGPASLTLNASYSLADNTWHRLDLIWKDELVEMIVDLCSGGSIDGPLAAPKTSALNASTVPTPSPPIPPDAHTCRGAARLPSGAHMLNAAQPLQVGGLAHPAPA
;
A
#
# COMPACT_ATOMS: atom_id res chain seq x y z
N THR A 1 -16.26 -21.08 1.56
CA THR A 1 -15.11 -20.21 1.89
C THR A 1 -14.09 -20.38 0.79
N VAL A 2 -13.86 -19.35 -0.03
CA VAL A 2 -12.75 -19.43 -1.01
C VAL A 2 -11.48 -19.28 -0.18
N ALA A 3 -10.66 -20.33 -0.13
CA ALA A 3 -9.39 -20.26 0.59
C ALA A 3 -8.48 -19.26 -0.12
N GLY A 4 -8.00 -18.26 0.61
CA GLY A 4 -6.93 -17.38 0.12
C GLY A 4 -5.66 -18.18 -0.16
N GLY A 5 -4.82 -17.68 -1.04
CA GLY A 5 -3.51 -18.22 -1.36
C GLY A 5 -2.42 -17.17 -1.21
N TRP A 6 -1.18 -17.63 -1.31
CA TRP A 6 0.01 -16.78 -1.25
C TRP A 6 0.89 -17.07 -2.45
N ALA A 7 1.52 -16.03 -2.97
CA ALA A 7 2.63 -16.14 -3.91
C ALA A 7 3.90 -15.66 -3.22
N TRP A 8 4.98 -16.44 -3.36
CA TRP A 8 6.32 -16.06 -2.93
C TRP A 8 7.05 -15.50 -4.13
N VAL A 9 7.50 -14.25 -4.03
CA VAL A 9 8.32 -13.58 -5.05
C VAL A 9 9.67 -13.20 -4.45
N SER A 10 10.58 -12.72 -5.30
CA SER A 10 11.91 -12.29 -4.87
C SER A 10 11.85 -11.32 -3.69
N SER A 11 12.83 -11.42 -2.79
CA SER A 11 12.96 -10.51 -1.66
C SER A 11 13.06 -9.06 -2.12
N LEU A 12 12.59 -8.15 -1.27
CA LEU A 12 12.78 -6.72 -1.51
C LEU A 12 14.27 -6.38 -1.45
N PRO A 13 14.80 -5.61 -2.42
CA PRO A 13 16.20 -5.20 -2.38
C PRO A 13 16.45 -4.21 -1.24
N SER A 14 17.63 -4.26 -0.64
CA SER A 14 18.06 -3.24 0.32
C SER A 14 18.38 -1.93 -0.41
N CYS A 15 17.49 -0.94 -0.29
CA CYS A 15 17.66 0.40 -0.86
C CYS A 15 17.52 1.49 0.23
N THR A 16 18.17 2.64 0.04
CA THR A 16 18.04 3.82 0.93
C THR A 16 16.71 4.52 0.78
N GLU A 17 16.11 4.38 -0.39
CA GLU A 17 14.77 4.84 -0.73
C GLU A 17 14.08 3.67 -1.45
N VAL A 18 12.89 3.32 -0.98
CA VAL A 18 12.08 2.27 -1.59
C VAL A 18 10.76 2.87 -2.00
N HIS A 19 10.33 2.51 -3.21
CA HIS A 19 8.98 2.75 -3.71
C HIS A 19 8.38 1.41 -4.13
N LEU A 20 7.39 0.96 -3.37
CA LEU A 20 6.64 -0.27 -3.62
C LEU A 20 5.22 0.09 -4.06
N SER A 21 4.80 -0.41 -5.22
CA SER A 21 3.43 -0.23 -5.71
C SER A 21 2.71 -1.56 -5.80
N LEU A 22 1.47 -1.62 -5.31
CA LEU A 22 0.59 -2.79 -5.39
C LEU A 22 -0.77 -2.35 -5.93
N GLU A 23 -1.30 -3.12 -6.89
CA GLU A 23 -2.68 -2.98 -7.36
C GLU A 23 -3.48 -4.21 -6.91
N PHE A 24 -4.68 -3.99 -6.37
CA PHE A 24 -5.53 -5.06 -5.85
C PHE A 24 -7.02 -4.75 -6.07
N LEU A 25 -7.83 -5.81 -6.05
CA LEU A 25 -9.28 -5.76 -6.10
C LEU A 25 -9.81 -6.78 -5.09
N THR A 26 -10.73 -6.37 -4.23
CA THR A 26 -11.31 -7.25 -3.20
C THR A 26 -12.69 -6.77 -2.78
N SER A 27 -13.51 -7.70 -2.27
CA SER A 27 -14.74 -7.41 -1.51
C SER A 27 -14.59 -7.75 -0.02
N SER A 28 -13.43 -8.27 0.40
CA SER A 28 -13.11 -8.54 1.79
C SER A 28 -12.56 -7.27 2.44
N GLU A 29 -13.19 -6.83 3.53
CA GLU A 29 -12.77 -5.66 4.30
C GLU A 29 -11.48 -5.89 5.10
N ASP A 30 -11.19 -7.15 5.43
CA ASP A 30 -10.00 -7.56 6.17
C ASP A 30 -9.16 -8.54 5.35
N GLY A 31 -7.84 -8.35 5.39
CA GLY A 31 -6.88 -9.29 4.80
C GLY A 31 -5.46 -8.74 4.66
N THR A 32 -4.47 -9.61 4.73
CA THR A 32 -3.07 -9.24 4.46
C THR A 32 -2.82 -9.27 2.95
N LEU A 33 -2.34 -8.16 2.40
CA LEU A 33 -2.04 -8.02 0.98
C LEU A 33 -0.58 -8.37 0.69
N LEU A 34 0.32 -7.99 1.59
CA LEU A 34 1.76 -8.16 1.41
C LEU A 34 2.45 -8.33 2.76
N TYR A 35 3.40 -9.26 2.83
CA TYR A 35 4.21 -9.52 4.02
C TYR A 35 5.65 -9.84 3.63
N SER A 36 6.61 -9.23 4.33
CA SER A 36 8.03 -9.60 4.32
C SER A 36 8.54 -9.47 5.74
N GLY A 37 9.00 -10.55 6.33
CA GLY A 37 9.45 -10.56 7.72
C GLY A 37 9.86 -11.96 8.19
N PRO A 38 10.23 -12.12 9.46
CA PRO A 38 10.60 -13.41 10.02
C PRO A 38 9.41 -14.37 10.05
N ASP A 39 9.46 -15.43 9.24
CA ASP A 39 8.49 -16.54 9.23
C ASP A 39 8.69 -17.52 10.41
N ASN A 40 9.82 -17.40 11.12
CA ASN A 40 10.24 -18.36 12.12
C ASN A 40 9.73 -18.00 13.53
N LEU A 41 8.82 -18.85 14.02
CA LEU A 41 8.57 -19.02 15.45
C LEU A 41 9.39 -20.22 15.95
N PRO A 42 10.24 -20.08 17.00
CA PRO A 42 10.48 -18.87 17.79
C PRO A 42 11.46 -17.88 17.12
N PRO A 43 11.45 -16.60 17.55
CA PRO A 43 12.45 -15.62 17.13
C PRO A 43 13.85 -16.13 17.44
N VAL A 44 14.70 -16.21 16.41
CA VAL A 44 16.10 -16.58 16.59
C VAL A 44 16.86 -15.34 17.04
N LEU A 45 17.57 -15.43 18.18
CA LEU A 45 18.40 -14.33 18.66
C LEU A 45 19.46 -13.97 17.59
N GLY A 46 19.41 -12.73 17.11
CA GLY A 46 20.29 -12.23 16.04
C GLY A 46 19.74 -12.38 14.62
N ALA A 47 18.54 -12.94 14.44
CA ALA A 47 17.85 -12.87 13.15
C ALA A 47 17.33 -11.44 12.89
N PRO A 48 17.24 -11.02 11.62
CA PRO A 48 16.65 -9.72 11.30
C PRO A 48 15.18 -9.71 11.72
N ASN A 49 14.79 -8.66 12.42
CA ASN A 49 13.41 -8.42 12.85
C ASN A 49 12.70 -7.42 11.93
N ASP A 50 13.29 -7.17 10.76
CA ASP A 50 12.75 -6.27 9.78
C ASP A 50 11.42 -6.82 9.26
N VAL A 51 10.37 -5.99 9.29
CA VAL A 51 9.02 -6.36 8.88
C VAL A 51 8.47 -5.28 7.96
N VAL A 52 7.88 -5.71 6.85
CA VAL A 52 6.95 -4.94 6.03
C VAL A 52 5.65 -5.72 5.97
N ALA A 53 4.57 -5.19 6.52
CA ALA A 53 3.25 -5.80 6.42
C ALA A 53 2.22 -4.77 5.96
N LEU A 54 1.56 -5.05 4.85
CA LEU A 54 0.46 -4.24 4.32
C LEU A 54 -0.83 -5.05 4.40
N GLU A 55 -1.82 -4.48 5.06
CA GLU A 55 -3.10 -5.12 5.32
C GLU A 55 -4.26 -4.18 5.00
N LEU A 56 -5.41 -4.78 4.74
CA LEU A 56 -6.70 -4.12 4.82
C LEU A 56 -7.34 -4.43 6.17
N ARG A 57 -7.83 -3.40 6.86
CA ARG A 57 -8.58 -3.50 8.12
C ARG A 57 -9.86 -2.69 7.98
N ALA A 58 -11.01 -3.34 8.09
CA ALA A 58 -12.32 -2.69 7.90
C ALA A 58 -12.38 -1.84 6.60
N GLY A 59 -11.77 -2.32 5.51
CA GLY A 59 -11.74 -1.63 4.22
C GLY A 59 -10.67 -0.55 4.08
N HIS A 60 -9.84 -0.33 5.10
CA HIS A 60 -8.82 0.72 5.12
C HIS A 60 -7.39 0.13 5.12
N PRO A 61 -6.46 0.71 4.35
CA PRO A 61 -5.09 0.19 4.29
C PRO A 61 -4.31 0.55 5.55
N SER A 62 -3.55 -0.42 6.06
CA SER A 62 -2.74 -0.35 7.26
C SER A 62 -1.36 -0.93 6.97
N LEU A 63 -0.30 -0.13 7.16
CA LEU A 63 1.09 -0.52 7.03
C LEU A 63 1.72 -0.66 8.41
N LEU A 64 2.44 -1.75 8.63
CA LEU A 64 3.41 -1.93 9.70
C LEU A 64 4.80 -2.04 9.08
N LEU A 65 5.73 -1.23 9.57
CA LEU A 65 7.11 -1.21 9.12
C LEU A 65 8.03 -1.23 10.35
N ASP A 66 8.91 -2.22 10.44
CA ASP A 66 10.03 -2.23 11.39
C ASP A 66 11.30 -2.45 10.57
N LEU A 67 12.25 -1.53 10.66
CA LEU A 67 13.55 -1.62 10.01
C LEU A 67 14.67 -1.69 11.06
N GLY A 68 14.44 -2.48 12.11
CA GLY A 68 15.37 -2.82 13.18
C GLY A 68 15.53 -1.80 14.32
N ALA A 69 14.87 -0.64 14.23
CA ALA A 69 14.83 0.36 15.31
C ALA A 69 13.49 0.38 16.07
N GLY A 70 12.57 -0.51 15.70
CA GLY A 70 11.23 -0.63 16.26
C GLY A 70 10.14 -0.29 15.25
N PRO A 71 8.88 -0.65 15.58
CA PRO A 71 7.78 -0.58 14.64
C PRO A 71 7.23 0.85 14.47
N ALA A 72 6.89 1.18 13.23
CA ALA A 72 6.03 2.30 12.86
C ALA A 72 4.78 1.76 12.16
N SER A 73 3.62 2.33 12.49
CA SER A 73 2.35 1.98 11.87
C SER A 73 1.72 3.18 11.19
N LEU A 74 1.19 2.99 9.99
CA LEU A 74 0.45 4.00 9.23
C LEU A 74 -0.88 3.40 8.78
N THR A 75 -1.98 3.91 9.30
CA THR A 75 -3.32 3.54 8.84
C THR A 75 -3.97 4.73 8.18
N LEU A 76 -4.47 4.55 6.97
CA LEU A 76 -5.20 5.57 6.23
C LEU A 76 -6.69 5.30 6.33
N ASN A 77 -7.39 6.14 7.09
CA ASN A 77 -8.84 6.17 7.11
C ASN A 77 -9.33 6.85 5.84
N ALA A 78 -9.27 6.13 4.72
CA ALA A 78 -9.78 6.60 3.44
C ALA A 78 -11.25 7.00 3.55
N SER A 79 -11.67 8.00 2.77
CA SER A 79 -13.07 8.46 2.77
C SER A 79 -14.06 7.36 2.34
N TYR A 80 -13.56 6.31 1.70
CA TYR A 80 -14.29 5.15 1.21
C TYR A 80 -13.50 3.87 1.54
N SER A 81 -14.21 2.75 1.60
CA SER A 81 -13.61 1.42 1.74
C SER A 81 -12.98 1.01 0.42
N LEU A 82 -11.76 0.45 0.47
CA LEU A 82 -11.09 -0.15 -0.69
C LEU A 82 -11.56 -1.59 -0.97
N ALA A 83 -12.51 -2.10 -0.18
CA ALA A 83 -13.16 -3.38 -0.39
C ALA A 83 -14.46 -3.25 -1.20
N ASP A 84 -14.47 -2.38 -2.21
CA ASP A 84 -15.64 -2.06 -3.03
C ASP A 84 -15.73 -2.88 -4.34
N ASN A 85 -14.84 -3.86 -4.50
CA ASN A 85 -14.72 -4.70 -5.69
C ASN A 85 -14.35 -3.92 -6.97
N THR A 86 -13.60 -2.82 -6.84
CA THR A 86 -12.92 -2.11 -7.93
C THR A 86 -11.40 -2.19 -7.78
N TRP A 87 -10.65 -1.89 -8.85
CA TRP A 87 -9.19 -1.89 -8.76
C TRP A 87 -8.69 -0.64 -8.03
N HIS A 88 -7.85 -0.84 -7.02
CA HIS A 88 -7.15 0.21 -6.29
C HIS A 88 -5.65 0.02 -6.37
N ARG A 89 -4.93 1.14 -6.28
CA ARG A 89 -3.47 1.18 -6.21
C ARG A 89 -3.02 1.75 -4.86
N LEU A 90 -2.04 1.09 -4.25
CA LEU A 90 -1.31 1.57 -3.09
C LEU A 90 0.15 1.78 -3.46
N ASP A 91 0.66 2.99 -3.22
CA ASP A 91 2.08 3.31 -3.30
C ASP A 91 2.63 3.52 -1.89
N LEU A 92 3.62 2.72 -1.51
CA LEU A 92 4.38 2.84 -0.28
C LEU A 92 5.76 3.40 -0.61
N ILE A 93 6.12 4.52 0.00
CA ILE A 93 7.41 5.18 -0.19
C ILE A 93 8.04 5.34 1.18
N TRP A 94 9.27 4.88 1.35
CA TRP A 94 10.02 5.18 2.57
C TRP A 94 11.47 5.53 2.27
N LYS A 95 11.94 6.54 3.00
CA LYS A 95 13.28 7.10 2.88
C LYS A 95 13.67 7.72 4.22
N ASP A 96 14.87 7.40 4.67
CA ASP A 96 15.37 7.83 5.98
C ASP A 96 14.34 7.45 7.08
N GLU A 97 13.79 8.43 7.80
CA GLU A 97 12.75 8.21 8.81
C GLU A 97 11.32 8.44 8.30
N LEU A 98 11.15 8.88 7.04
CA LEU A 98 9.83 9.23 6.50
C LEU A 98 9.22 8.03 5.77
N VAL A 99 7.98 7.71 6.12
CA VAL A 99 7.15 6.71 5.45
C VAL A 99 5.91 7.40 4.93
N GLU A 100 5.59 7.19 3.66
CA GLU A 100 4.38 7.67 3.01
C GLU A 100 3.58 6.51 2.41
N MET A 101 2.25 6.62 2.48
CA MET A 101 1.31 5.76 1.78
C MET A 101 0.39 6.64 0.94
N ILE A 102 0.12 6.24 -0.30
CA ILE A 102 -0.77 6.94 -1.22
C ILE A 102 -1.75 5.94 -1.81
N VAL A 103 -3.03 6.27 -1.77
CA VAL A 103 -4.14 5.52 -2.39
C VAL A 103 -4.50 6.20 -3.71
N ASP A 104 -4.56 5.43 -4.79
CA ASP A 104 -5.04 5.86 -6.13
C ASP A 104 -4.41 7.17 -6.62
N LEU A 105 -3.14 7.39 -6.28
CA LEU A 105 -2.38 8.61 -6.59
C LEU A 105 -3.07 9.91 -6.16
N CYS A 106 -3.98 9.86 -5.18
CA CYS A 106 -4.87 10.96 -4.81
C CYS A 106 -5.70 11.53 -5.96
N SER A 107 -5.94 10.74 -7.01
CA SER A 107 -6.68 11.19 -8.21
C SER A 107 -8.20 11.10 -8.06
N GLY A 108 -8.69 10.48 -6.98
CA GLY A 108 -10.12 10.39 -6.64
C GLY A 108 -10.92 9.36 -7.46
N GLY A 109 -10.25 8.42 -8.13
CA GLY A 109 -10.91 7.33 -8.85
C GLY A 109 -10.08 6.04 -8.88
N SER A 110 -10.79 4.90 -8.87
CA SER A 110 -10.25 3.58 -9.20
C SER A 110 -9.53 3.62 -10.55
N ILE A 111 -8.45 2.85 -10.69
CA ILE A 111 -7.63 2.80 -11.92
C ILE A 111 -8.39 2.27 -13.15
N ASP A 112 -9.59 1.68 -12.97
CA ASP A 112 -10.50 1.31 -14.06
C ASP A 112 -11.38 2.45 -14.56
N GLY A 113 -11.39 3.58 -13.83
CA GLY A 113 -12.01 4.80 -14.31
C GLY A 113 -11.29 5.27 -15.57
N PRO A 114 -12.00 5.90 -16.53
CA PRO A 114 -11.35 6.46 -17.70
C PRO A 114 -10.20 7.34 -17.23
N LEU A 115 -8.96 6.97 -17.61
CA LEU A 115 -7.72 7.65 -17.25
C LEU A 115 -7.98 9.15 -17.26
N ALA A 116 -8.04 9.76 -16.07
CA ALA A 116 -8.16 11.19 -15.98
C ALA A 116 -6.93 11.76 -16.70
N ALA A 117 -7.17 12.38 -17.85
CA ALA A 117 -6.14 12.98 -18.68
C ALA A 117 -5.20 13.84 -17.81
N PRO A 118 -3.89 13.91 -18.14
CA PRO A 118 -2.96 14.70 -17.36
C PRO A 118 -3.47 16.14 -17.29
N LYS A 119 -3.84 16.60 -16.09
CA LYS A 119 -4.17 18.01 -15.84
C LYS A 119 -2.86 18.78 -15.93
N THR A 120 -2.45 19.11 -17.14
CA THR A 120 -1.48 20.18 -17.35
C THR A 120 -2.11 21.45 -16.79
N SER A 121 -1.39 22.14 -15.90
CA SER A 121 -1.77 23.45 -15.40
C SER A 121 -2.01 24.39 -16.58
N ALA A 122 -3.28 24.64 -16.90
CA ALA A 122 -3.68 25.68 -17.81
C ALA A 122 -4.65 26.59 -17.06
N LEU A 123 -4.18 27.81 -16.76
CA LEU A 123 -5.03 28.90 -16.34
C LEU A 123 -6.08 29.19 -17.43
N ASN A 124 -7.31 29.41 -16.98
CA ASN A 124 -8.40 30.15 -17.63
C ASN A 124 -9.25 29.41 -18.71
N ALA A 125 -10.51 29.10 -18.38
CA ALA A 125 -11.71 29.58 -19.09
C ALA A 125 -13.01 28.96 -18.52
N SER A 126 -14.11 29.69 -18.70
CA SER A 126 -15.38 29.63 -17.98
C SER A 126 -16.44 28.63 -18.52
N THR A 127 -17.32 28.22 -17.59
CA THR A 127 -18.77 27.87 -17.72
C THR A 127 -19.26 26.65 -18.52
N VAL A 128 -19.61 25.55 -17.82
CA VAL A 128 -20.85 24.73 -17.95
C VAL A 128 -21.08 23.98 -16.61
N PRO A 129 -22.30 23.89 -16.04
CA PRO A 129 -22.55 23.07 -14.85
C PRO A 129 -22.78 21.60 -15.26
N THR A 130 -21.72 20.81 -15.25
CA THR A 130 -21.80 19.34 -15.26
C THR A 130 -22.05 18.81 -13.85
N PRO A 131 -22.69 17.64 -13.68
CA PRO A 131 -22.82 17.01 -12.36
C PRO A 131 -21.41 16.87 -11.77
N SER A 132 -21.25 17.34 -10.55
CA SER A 132 -19.96 17.49 -9.88
C SER A 132 -19.13 16.20 -10.01
N PRO A 133 -17.87 16.27 -10.48
CA PRO A 133 -16.96 15.14 -10.33
C PRO A 133 -16.83 14.80 -8.83
N PRO A 134 -16.61 13.51 -8.46
CA PRO A 134 -16.37 13.15 -7.08
C PRO A 134 -15.29 14.08 -6.53
N ILE A 135 -15.62 14.72 -5.40
CA ILE A 135 -14.72 15.64 -4.71
C ILE A 135 -13.40 14.88 -4.54
N PRO A 136 -12.25 15.42 -5.01
CA PRO A 136 -10.97 14.78 -4.79
C PRO A 136 -10.86 14.48 -3.29
N PRO A 137 -10.52 13.24 -2.89
CA PRO A 137 -10.30 12.96 -1.49
C PRO A 137 -9.33 14.01 -0.94
N ASP A 138 -9.68 14.63 0.20
CA ASP A 138 -8.79 15.58 0.85
C ASP A 138 -7.39 14.97 0.93
N ALA A 139 -6.33 15.77 0.81
CA ALA A 139 -4.95 15.25 0.80
C ALA A 139 -4.58 14.42 2.04
N HIS A 140 -5.41 14.46 3.10
CA HIS A 140 -5.30 13.65 4.31
C HIS A 140 -6.03 12.30 4.27
N THR A 141 -6.91 12.04 3.29
CA THR A 141 -7.70 10.80 3.20
C THR A 141 -7.18 9.84 2.13
N CYS A 142 -6.45 10.33 1.13
CA CYS A 142 -5.77 9.49 0.13
C CYS A 142 -4.26 9.37 0.34
N ARG A 143 -3.66 10.19 1.20
CA ARG A 143 -2.23 10.17 1.50
C ARG A 143 -1.99 10.29 2.99
N GLY A 144 -1.06 9.52 3.50
CA GLY A 144 -0.67 9.50 4.90
C GLY A 144 0.83 9.40 5.03
N ALA A 145 1.34 9.85 6.18
CA ALA A 145 2.74 9.72 6.52
C ALA A 145 2.92 9.29 7.97
N ALA A 146 3.99 8.54 8.22
CA ALA A 146 4.45 8.16 9.55
C ALA A 146 5.97 8.39 9.65
N ARG A 147 6.46 8.38 10.89
CA ARG A 147 7.90 8.47 11.16
C ARG A 147 8.39 7.15 11.73
N LEU A 148 9.46 6.61 11.15
CA LEU A 148 10.22 5.52 11.74
C LEU A 148 11.03 6.01 12.96
N PRO A 149 11.30 5.13 13.94
CA PRO A 149 12.22 5.45 15.02
C PRO A 149 13.62 5.79 14.50
N SER A 150 14.34 6.64 15.24
CA SER A 150 15.71 7.00 14.90
C SER A 150 16.63 5.77 14.94
N GLY A 151 17.50 5.65 13.95
CA GLY A 151 18.35 4.47 13.77
C GLY A 151 17.73 3.35 12.93
N ALA A 152 16.53 3.58 12.36
CA ALA A 152 16.00 2.71 11.31
C ALA A 152 17.01 2.62 10.16
N HIS A 153 17.21 1.40 9.65
CA HIS A 153 18.18 1.13 8.60
C HIS A 153 17.50 0.61 7.33
N MET A 154 18.27 0.26 6.32
CA MET A 154 17.73 -0.31 5.08
C MET A 154 17.11 -1.67 5.35
N LEU A 155 15.97 -1.94 4.72
CA LEU A 155 15.31 -3.25 4.79
C LEU A 155 16.28 -4.37 4.44
N ASN A 156 16.52 -5.28 5.38
CA ASN A 156 17.45 -6.40 5.24
C ASN A 156 16.75 -7.77 5.25
N ALA A 157 15.46 -7.80 4.93
CA ALA A 157 14.67 -9.01 4.86
C ALA A 157 15.17 -9.93 3.73
N ALA A 158 15.99 -10.92 4.08
CA ALA A 158 16.49 -11.93 3.14
C ALA A 158 15.41 -12.95 2.71
N GLN A 159 14.22 -12.86 3.29
CA GLN A 159 13.11 -13.77 3.02
C GLN A 159 12.35 -13.36 1.74
N PRO A 160 11.71 -14.33 1.06
CA PRO A 160 10.85 -14.01 -0.08
C PRO A 160 9.71 -13.09 0.35
N LEU A 161 9.33 -12.17 -0.54
CA LEU A 161 8.15 -11.35 -0.36
C LEU A 161 6.90 -12.22 -0.57
N GLN A 162 6.00 -12.21 0.40
CA GLN A 162 4.73 -12.92 0.34
C GLN A 162 3.64 -11.95 -0.11
N VAL A 163 2.95 -12.29 -1.20
CA VAL A 163 1.82 -11.51 -1.71
C VAL A 163 0.55 -12.35 -1.55
N GLY A 164 -0.42 -11.80 -0.82
CA GLY A 164 -1.70 -12.44 -0.55
C GLY A 164 -2.69 -12.22 -1.69
N GLY A 165 -3.60 -13.17 -1.89
CA GLY A 165 -4.68 -13.03 -2.88
C GLY A 165 -5.30 -14.36 -3.26
N LEU A 166 -6.09 -14.35 -4.34
CA LEU A 166 -6.52 -15.58 -5.00
C LEU A 166 -5.56 -15.86 -6.16
N ALA A 167 -5.00 -17.07 -6.21
CA ALA A 167 -4.16 -17.46 -7.34
C ALA A 167 -5.01 -17.41 -8.63
N HIS A 168 -4.70 -16.47 -9.52
CA HIS A 168 -5.32 -16.45 -10.84
C HIS A 168 -4.83 -17.69 -11.62
N PRO A 169 -5.71 -18.49 -12.23
CA PRO A 169 -5.27 -19.60 -13.07
C PRO A 169 -4.37 -19.06 -14.20
N ALA A 170 -3.31 -19.80 -14.54
CA ALA A 170 -2.46 -19.42 -15.66
C ALA A 170 -3.32 -19.27 -16.93
N PRO A 171 -3.04 -18.28 -17.80
CA PRO A 171 -3.71 -18.18 -19.10
C PRO A 171 -3.54 -19.52 -19.84
N ALA A 172 -4.63 -20.03 -20.40
CA ALA A 172 -4.65 -21.26 -21.19
C ALA A 172 -3.89 -21.10 -22.52
#